data_AF-A0AAF0USA5-F1
#
_entry.id   AF-A0AAF0USA5-F1
#
_cell.length_a   1.000
_cell.length_b   1.000
_cell.length_c   1.000
_cell.angle_alpha   90.00
_cell.angle_beta   90.00
_cell.angle_gamma   90.00
#
_symmetry.space_group_name_H-M   'P 1'
#
loop_
_entity.id
_entity.type
_entity.pdbx_description
1 polymer ?
#
loop_
_entity_poly.entity_id
_entity_poly.type
_entity_poly.pdbx_seq_one_letter_code
_entity_poly.pdbx_strand_id
1 'polypeptide(L)'
;MLLCEGGPVAELEQALENSEAVARSFNCSISTSAMVFVIYCSESIEKSERIIVQKKTETLLKQMKSNHADGTKKSKILDPIFLYVFVPDLPKRALVEVKPKFYTGEYLSGPTDLAKQSQSTEQDYWGHDISLQKCVAYRKICTVILSVTEELVAKNCSLASVACPANVMSKGLVEKEQVILIARFCISRLDKILSENNFSWDDIMNFRLYFASNLNISHGTLSAIFSDVLMNLFR
;
A
#
# COMPACT_ATOMS: atom_id res chain seq x y z
N MET A 1 8.85 7.57 -21.34
CA MET A 1 7.88 6.50 -21.62
C MET A 1 7.05 6.89 -22.83
N LEU A 2 7.11 6.06 -23.87
CA LEU A 2 6.16 6.08 -24.99
C LEU A 2 4.95 5.22 -24.55
N LEU A 3 3.76 5.57 -25.02
CA LEU A 3 2.58 4.71 -24.81
C LEU A 3 2.77 3.43 -25.64
N CYS A 4 2.46 2.29 -25.06
CA CYS A 4 2.45 1.04 -25.81
C CYS A 4 1.10 0.85 -26.49
N GLU A 5 1.13 0.49 -27.77
CA GLU A 5 -0.04 -0.07 -28.45
C GLU A 5 -0.37 -1.43 -27.83
N GLY A 6 -1.64 -1.72 -27.54
CA GLY A 6 -2.06 -3.03 -27.01
C GLY A 6 -2.81 -3.01 -25.67
N GLY A 7 -3.15 -1.85 -25.13
CA GLY A 7 -4.06 -1.71 -23.99
C GLY A 7 -3.41 -1.92 -22.62
N PRO A 8 -4.22 -2.09 -21.54
CA PRO A 8 -3.75 -2.02 -20.17
C PRO A 8 -2.68 -3.04 -19.79
N VAL A 9 -2.78 -4.25 -20.35
CA VAL A 9 -1.84 -5.34 -20.05
C VAL A 9 -0.49 -5.12 -20.73
N ALA A 10 -0.48 -4.63 -21.98
CA ALA A 10 0.75 -4.30 -22.69
C ALA A 10 1.49 -3.14 -22.01
N GLU A 11 0.75 -2.13 -21.55
CA GLU A 11 1.33 -1.03 -20.76
C GLU A 11 1.88 -1.52 -19.41
N LEU A 12 1.18 -2.42 -18.71
CA LEU A 12 1.67 -3.04 -17.48
C LEU A 12 2.98 -3.78 -17.71
N GLU A 13 3.04 -4.66 -18.73
CA GLU A 13 4.24 -5.42 -19.09
C GLU A 13 5.42 -4.47 -19.34
N GLN A 14 5.20 -3.44 -20.17
CA GLN A 14 6.24 -2.46 -20.47
C GLN A 14 6.66 -1.65 -19.23
N ALA A 15 5.71 -1.28 -18.36
CA ALA A 15 6.00 -0.55 -17.13
C ALA A 15 6.86 -1.37 -16.15
N LEU A 16 6.58 -2.67 -16.04
CA LEU A 16 7.38 -3.58 -15.22
C LEU A 16 8.78 -3.79 -15.80
N GLU A 17 8.91 -3.97 -17.11
CA GLU A 17 10.22 -4.08 -17.78
C GLU A 17 11.07 -2.82 -17.59
N ASN A 18 10.47 -1.64 -17.78
CA ASN A 18 11.15 -0.37 -17.55
C ASN A 18 11.60 -0.23 -16.09
N SER A 19 10.75 -0.61 -15.15
CA SER A 19 11.07 -0.59 -13.72
C SER A 19 12.20 -1.56 -13.37
N GLU A 20 12.20 -2.75 -13.96
CA GLU A 20 13.25 -3.75 -13.79
C GLU A 20 14.58 -3.28 -14.39
N ALA A 21 14.57 -2.62 -15.57
CA ALA A 21 15.76 -2.03 -16.16
C ALA A 21 16.38 -0.96 -15.23
N VAL A 22 15.54 -0.13 -14.62
CA VAL A 22 16.00 0.84 -13.60
C VAL A 22 16.55 0.11 -12.38
N ALA A 23 15.84 -0.87 -11.82
CA ALA A 23 16.32 -1.61 -10.65
C ALA A 23 17.67 -2.30 -10.88
N ARG A 24 17.91 -2.84 -12.08
CA ARG A 24 19.17 -3.47 -12.47
C ARG A 24 20.34 -2.49 -12.46
N SER A 25 20.11 -1.22 -12.79
CA SER A 25 21.15 -0.17 -12.68
C SER A 25 21.63 0.05 -11.23
N PHE A 26 20.82 -0.36 -10.24
CA PHE A 26 21.16 -0.38 -8.81
C PHE A 26 21.55 -1.78 -8.30
N ASN A 27 21.90 -2.72 -9.18
CA ASN A 27 22.20 -4.12 -8.84
C ASN A 27 21.06 -4.84 -8.08
N CYS A 28 19.80 -4.43 -8.31
CA CYS A 28 18.61 -4.98 -7.69
C CYS A 28 17.64 -5.54 -8.75
N SER A 29 16.58 -6.24 -8.30
CA SER A 29 15.43 -6.59 -9.15
C SER A 29 14.14 -6.21 -8.44
N ILE A 30 13.15 -5.74 -9.21
CA ILE A 30 11.82 -5.46 -8.68
C ILE A 30 11.14 -6.74 -8.18
N SER A 31 11.49 -7.90 -8.73
CA SER A 31 10.87 -9.19 -8.39
C SER A 31 11.37 -9.78 -7.06
N THR A 32 12.50 -9.31 -6.53
CA THR A 32 13.13 -9.84 -5.31
C THR A 32 13.37 -8.79 -4.23
N SER A 33 13.56 -7.52 -4.61
CA SER A 33 13.93 -6.43 -3.70
C SER A 33 12.81 -5.42 -3.43
N ALA A 34 11.68 -5.51 -4.14
CA ALA A 34 10.55 -4.61 -3.91
C ALA A 34 9.86 -4.90 -2.57
N MET A 35 9.52 -3.82 -1.85
CA MET A 35 8.70 -3.86 -0.64
C MET A 35 7.24 -3.54 -0.96
N VAL A 36 7.00 -2.68 -1.94
CA VAL A 36 5.65 -2.28 -2.37
C VAL A 36 5.62 -1.95 -3.85
N PHE A 37 4.52 -2.34 -4.50
CA PHE A 37 4.13 -1.86 -5.81
C PHE A 37 2.90 -0.99 -5.65
N VAL A 38 3.00 0.28 -6.03
CA VAL A 38 1.83 1.13 -6.23
C VAL A 38 1.50 1.12 -7.72
N ILE A 39 0.33 0.59 -8.07
CA ILE A 39 -0.14 0.45 -9.44
C ILE A 39 -1.32 1.38 -9.61
N TYR A 40 -1.14 2.42 -10.41
CA TYR A 40 -2.21 3.34 -10.76
C TYR A 40 -2.92 2.83 -12.01
N CYS A 41 -4.23 2.77 -11.94
CA CYS A 41 -5.10 2.36 -13.04
C CYS A 41 -6.02 3.53 -13.39
N SER A 42 -6.04 3.90 -14.66
CA SER A 42 -6.98 4.90 -15.18
C SER A 42 -8.43 4.41 -15.05
N GLU A 43 -9.35 5.33 -14.77
CA GLU A 43 -10.79 5.08 -14.78
C GLU A 43 -11.29 4.61 -16.16
N SER A 44 -10.57 4.91 -17.24
CA SER A 44 -10.88 4.46 -18.60
C SER A 44 -10.73 2.95 -18.80
N ILE A 45 -10.07 2.23 -17.89
CA ILE A 45 -9.97 0.76 -17.95
C ILE A 45 -11.29 0.13 -17.49
N GLU A 46 -11.83 -0.80 -18.25
CA GLU A 46 -13.01 -1.56 -17.83
C GLU A 46 -12.76 -2.44 -16.60
N LYS A 47 -13.81 -2.68 -15.81
CA LYS A 47 -13.69 -3.48 -14.56
C LYS A 47 -13.17 -4.90 -14.81
N SER A 48 -13.57 -5.52 -15.91
CA SER A 48 -13.10 -6.84 -16.37
C SER A 48 -11.58 -6.85 -16.60
N GLU A 49 -11.07 -5.84 -17.30
CA GLU A 49 -9.64 -5.69 -17.62
C GLU A 49 -8.79 -5.39 -16.38
N ARG A 50 -9.32 -4.67 -15.39
CA ARG A 50 -8.62 -4.43 -14.11
C ARG A 50 -8.26 -5.74 -13.39
N ILE A 51 -9.17 -6.72 -13.42
CA ILE A 51 -8.92 -8.05 -12.84
C ILE A 51 -7.80 -8.77 -13.60
N ILE A 52 -7.75 -8.60 -14.93
CA ILE A 52 -6.70 -9.16 -15.77
C ILE A 52 -5.35 -8.51 -15.45
N VAL A 53 -5.30 -7.17 -15.34
CA VAL A 53 -4.09 -6.42 -14.94
C VAL A 53 -3.54 -6.92 -13.61
N GLN A 54 -4.40 -7.12 -12.60
CA GLN A 54 -3.99 -7.66 -11.30
C GLN A 54 -3.38 -9.07 -11.42
N LYS A 55 -4.09 -9.99 -12.08
CA LYS A 55 -3.60 -11.37 -12.29
C LYS A 55 -2.31 -11.44 -13.09
N LYS A 56 -2.18 -10.58 -14.11
CA LYS A 56 -0.99 -10.47 -14.95
C LYS A 56 0.20 -9.92 -14.19
N THR A 57 0.00 -8.92 -13.33
CA THR A 57 1.04 -8.38 -12.44
C THR A 57 1.71 -9.49 -11.64
N GLU A 58 0.91 -10.31 -10.95
CA GLU A 58 1.44 -11.42 -10.14
C GLU A 58 2.18 -12.46 -10.99
N THR A 59 1.62 -12.79 -12.16
CA THR A 59 2.20 -13.79 -13.08
C THR A 59 3.56 -13.33 -13.61
N LEU A 60 3.64 -12.09 -14.09
CA LEU A 60 4.87 -11.50 -14.65
C LEU A 60 5.96 -11.39 -13.59
N LEU A 61 5.62 -10.93 -12.37
CA LEU A 61 6.59 -10.84 -11.28
C LEU A 61 7.10 -12.21 -10.82
N LYS A 62 6.22 -13.24 -10.80
CA LYS A 62 6.63 -14.62 -10.55
C LYS A 62 7.58 -15.14 -11.64
N GLN A 63 7.30 -14.85 -12.91
CA GLN A 63 8.18 -15.22 -14.02
C GLN A 63 9.54 -14.52 -13.93
N MET A 64 9.56 -13.20 -13.67
CA MET A 64 10.79 -12.45 -13.46
C MET A 64 11.62 -13.03 -12.31
N LYS A 65 10.97 -13.39 -11.21
CA LYS A 65 11.60 -14.01 -10.06
C LYS A 65 12.22 -15.38 -10.41
N SER A 66 11.52 -16.22 -11.17
CA SER A 66 12.04 -17.51 -11.63
C SER A 66 13.27 -17.34 -12.55
N ASN A 67 13.26 -16.35 -13.44
CA ASN A 67 14.38 -16.07 -14.34
C ASN A 67 15.64 -15.59 -13.57
N HIS A 68 15.47 -14.97 -12.40
CA HIS A 68 16.58 -14.54 -11.55
C HIS A 68 17.14 -15.64 -10.64
N ALA A 69 16.43 -16.75 -10.46
CA ALA A 69 16.87 -17.85 -9.59
C ALA A 69 18.10 -18.60 -10.11
N ASP A 70 18.47 -18.41 -11.38
CA ASP A 70 19.69 -18.97 -12.01
C ASP A 70 20.97 -18.16 -11.70
N GLY A 71 20.83 -16.99 -11.06
CA GLY A 71 21.95 -16.11 -10.68
C GLY A 71 22.46 -16.38 -9.26
N THR A 72 23.79 -16.45 -9.10
CA THR A 72 24.57 -16.84 -7.90
C THR A 72 24.37 -15.99 -6.63
N LYS A 73 23.39 -15.07 -6.59
CA LYS A 73 23.13 -14.20 -5.43
C LYS A 73 21.88 -14.65 -4.68
N LYS A 74 22.09 -15.23 -3.50
CA LYS A 74 21.04 -15.49 -2.49
C LYS A 74 20.50 -14.18 -1.90
N SER A 75 19.99 -13.25 -2.70
CA SER A 75 19.22 -12.12 -2.17
C SER A 75 17.92 -12.68 -1.60
N LYS A 76 17.67 -12.49 -0.31
CA LYS A 76 16.39 -12.86 0.30
C LYS A 76 15.27 -12.17 -0.48
N ILE A 77 14.32 -12.96 -0.96
CA ILE A 77 13.18 -12.44 -1.71
C ILE A 77 12.21 -11.82 -0.72
N LEU A 78 11.91 -10.53 -0.89
CA LEU A 78 10.83 -9.87 -0.19
C LEU A 78 9.48 -10.29 -0.79
N ASP A 79 8.45 -10.28 0.05
CA ASP A 79 7.06 -10.40 -0.38
C ASP A 79 6.46 -9.00 -0.44
N PRO A 80 6.32 -8.41 -1.64
CA PRO A 80 5.91 -7.02 -1.77
C PRO A 80 4.41 -6.85 -1.52
N ILE A 81 4.04 -5.72 -0.94
CA ILE A 81 2.65 -5.29 -0.83
C ILE A 81 2.20 -4.72 -2.17
N PHE A 82 0.99 -5.03 -2.61
CA PHE A 82 0.39 -4.44 -3.81
C PHE A 82 -0.72 -3.46 -3.44
N LEU A 83 -0.59 -2.22 -3.91
CA LEU A 83 -1.63 -1.19 -3.79
C LEU A 83 -2.09 -0.79 -5.18
N TYR A 84 -3.37 -1.03 -5.47
CA TYR A 84 -4.03 -0.56 -6.68
C TYR A 84 -4.78 0.74 -6.38
N VAL A 85 -4.46 1.80 -7.13
CA VAL A 85 -5.08 3.12 -6.97
C VAL A 85 -5.80 3.47 -8.26
N PHE A 86 -7.11 3.72 -8.17
CA PHE A 86 -7.90 4.18 -9.30
C PHE A 86 -7.83 5.70 -9.38
N VAL A 87 -7.48 6.22 -10.55
CA VAL A 87 -7.35 7.66 -10.80
C VAL A 87 -8.08 8.05 -12.07
N PRO A 88 -8.60 9.28 -12.18
CA PRO A 88 -9.37 9.71 -13.35
C PRO A 88 -8.60 9.61 -14.66
N ASP A 89 -7.31 9.96 -14.64
CA ASP A 89 -6.42 9.84 -15.79
C ASP A 89 -4.96 9.72 -15.33
N LEU A 90 -4.10 9.23 -16.21
CA LEU A 90 -2.66 9.15 -16.01
C LEU A 90 -1.92 10.07 -16.98
N PRO A 91 -0.66 10.43 -16.67
CA PRO A 91 0.16 11.19 -17.61
C PRO A 91 0.17 10.56 -18.99
N LYS A 92 -0.03 11.39 -20.02
CA LYS A 92 -0.13 10.96 -21.43
C LYS A 92 -1.33 10.07 -21.75
N ARG A 93 -2.36 10.01 -20.90
CA ARG A 93 -3.52 9.12 -21.06
C ARG A 93 -3.14 7.64 -21.08
N ALA A 94 -2.09 7.29 -20.32
CA ALA A 94 -1.78 5.90 -20.06
C ALA A 94 -2.96 5.25 -19.31
N LEU A 95 -3.07 3.94 -19.46
CA LEU A 95 -4.04 3.10 -18.76
C LEU A 95 -3.44 2.61 -17.44
N VAL A 96 -2.15 2.26 -17.42
CA VAL A 96 -1.47 1.72 -16.22
C VAL A 96 -0.13 2.40 -15.96
N GLU A 97 0.12 2.77 -14.70
CA GLU A 97 1.43 3.25 -14.24
C GLU A 97 1.89 2.43 -13.03
N VAL A 98 3.13 1.94 -13.07
CA VAL A 98 3.71 1.13 -11.98
C VAL A 98 4.80 1.92 -11.27
N LYS A 99 4.71 2.00 -9.95
CA LYS A 99 5.72 2.59 -9.06
C LYS A 99 6.17 1.58 -8.02
N PRO A 100 7.20 0.77 -8.30
CA PRO A 100 7.83 -0.06 -7.30
C PRO A 100 8.65 0.80 -6.34
N LYS A 101 8.62 0.45 -5.05
CA LYS A 101 9.63 0.88 -4.09
C LYS A 101 10.36 -0.36 -3.59
N PHE A 102 11.67 -0.35 -3.74
CA PHE A 102 12.54 -1.44 -3.32
C PHE A 102 13.58 -0.94 -2.33
N TYR A 103 14.03 -1.85 -1.49
CA TYR A 103 15.13 -1.59 -0.57
C TYR A 103 16.43 -2.09 -1.20
N THR A 104 17.32 -1.15 -1.53
CA THR A 104 18.62 -1.45 -2.16
C THR A 104 19.72 -1.75 -1.14
N GLY A 105 19.35 -2.25 0.04
CA GLY A 105 20.19 -2.28 1.25
C GLY A 105 21.68 -2.31 0.98
N GLU A 106 22.43 -1.37 1.58
CA GLU A 106 23.88 -1.37 1.52
C GLU A 106 24.39 -2.79 1.73
N TYR A 107 25.15 -3.30 0.75
CA TYR A 107 25.62 -4.67 0.64
C TYR A 107 25.83 -5.28 2.01
N LEU A 108 25.05 -6.33 2.33
CA LEU A 108 25.17 -7.08 3.58
C LEU A 108 26.62 -7.55 3.75
N SER A 109 27.43 -6.76 4.44
CA SER A 109 28.76 -7.13 4.88
C SER A 109 28.62 -7.90 6.19
N GLY A 110 28.19 -9.17 6.11
CA GLY A 110 28.15 -10.02 7.29
C GLY A 110 27.22 -11.24 7.21
N PRO A 111 27.73 -12.47 7.41
CA PRO A 111 26.91 -13.69 7.55
C PRO A 111 25.97 -13.68 8.76
N THR A 112 26.22 -12.81 9.74
CA THR A 112 25.65 -12.91 11.10
C THR A 112 24.23 -12.30 11.22
N ASP A 113 23.87 -11.33 10.38
CA ASP A 113 22.53 -10.70 10.40
C ASP A 113 21.46 -11.52 9.65
N LEU A 114 21.88 -12.57 8.95
CA LEU A 114 21.00 -13.40 8.12
C LEU A 114 20.11 -14.35 8.93
N ALA A 115 20.49 -14.68 10.17
CA ALA A 115 19.91 -15.77 10.96
C ALA A 115 18.73 -15.36 11.88
N LYS A 116 18.43 -14.07 12.06
CA LYS A 116 17.41 -13.57 13.01
C LYS A 116 16.29 -12.77 12.34
N GLN A 117 15.78 -13.23 11.21
CA GLN A 117 14.57 -12.63 10.62
C GLN A 117 13.35 -13.50 10.89
N SER A 118 12.56 -13.06 11.87
CA SER A 118 11.15 -13.38 11.97
C SER A 118 10.43 -12.71 10.80
N GLN A 119 10.13 -13.49 9.75
CA GLN A 119 9.02 -13.16 8.86
C GLN A 119 7.75 -13.29 9.70
N SER A 120 7.14 -12.17 10.07
CA SER A 120 5.72 -12.17 10.41
C SER A 120 4.97 -11.62 9.20
N THR A 121 4.67 -12.49 8.25
CA THR A 121 3.38 -12.39 7.58
C THR A 121 2.34 -12.87 8.59
N GLU A 122 2.14 -12.09 9.66
CA GLU A 122 0.85 -12.11 10.33
C GLU A 122 -0.09 -11.44 9.34
N GLN A 123 -0.68 -12.25 8.46
CA GLN A 123 -2.12 -12.14 8.31
C GLN A 123 -2.68 -12.42 9.70
N ASP A 124 -2.80 -11.36 10.49
CA ASP A 124 -3.62 -11.38 11.68
C ASP A 124 -5.02 -11.73 11.17
N TYR A 125 -5.38 -13.01 11.28
CA TYR A 125 -6.71 -13.57 11.00
C TYR A 125 -7.71 -13.09 12.08
N TRP A 126 -7.69 -11.79 12.37
CA TRP A 126 -8.63 -11.11 13.25
C TRP A 126 -9.65 -10.36 12.39
N GLY A 127 -10.59 -11.11 11.84
CA GLY A 127 -11.83 -10.57 11.29
C GLY A 127 -11.71 -9.99 9.88
N HIS A 128 -12.72 -10.24 9.06
CA HIS A 128 -12.78 -10.00 7.63
C HIS A 128 -12.84 -8.51 7.18
N ASP A 129 -12.35 -7.55 7.98
CA ASP A 129 -12.75 -6.13 7.81
C ASP A 129 -11.63 -5.08 7.76
N ILE A 130 -10.41 -5.40 8.19
CA ILE A 130 -9.27 -4.48 8.13
C ILE A 130 -8.17 -5.16 7.32
N SER A 131 -7.83 -4.64 6.14
CA SER A 131 -6.63 -5.13 5.45
C SER A 131 -5.42 -4.31 5.90
N LEU A 132 -4.73 -4.86 6.90
CA LEU A 132 -3.40 -4.41 7.28
C LEU A 132 -2.37 -5.27 6.56
N GLN A 133 -1.55 -4.64 5.73
CA GLN A 133 -0.42 -5.29 5.08
C GLN A 133 0.86 -4.61 5.55
N LYS A 134 1.83 -5.41 6.03
CA LYS A 134 3.14 -4.90 6.48
C LYS A 134 4.27 -5.68 5.80
N CYS A 135 5.33 -4.97 5.43
CA CYS A 135 6.55 -5.53 4.88
C CYS A 135 7.73 -4.89 5.59
N VAL A 136 8.49 -5.68 6.34
CA VAL A 136 9.66 -5.20 7.10
C VAL A 136 10.91 -5.73 6.44
N ALA A 137 11.68 -4.85 5.82
CA ALA A 137 12.96 -5.17 5.23
C ALA A 137 14.07 -4.96 6.27
N TYR A 138 14.73 -6.06 6.65
CA TYR A 138 15.95 -6.06 7.47
C TYR A 138 15.85 -5.36 8.83
N ARG A 139 14.64 -5.24 9.39
CA ARG A 139 14.37 -4.46 10.63
C ARG A 139 14.84 -3.01 10.54
N LYS A 140 15.09 -2.51 9.32
CA LYS A 140 15.56 -1.14 9.05
C LYS A 140 14.49 -0.30 8.37
N ILE A 141 13.68 -0.93 7.52
CA ILE A 141 12.56 -0.25 6.85
C ILE A 141 11.29 -1.06 7.05
N CYS A 142 10.22 -0.38 7.42
CA CYS A 142 8.87 -0.93 7.49
C CYS A 142 7.98 -0.20 6.46
N THR A 143 7.26 -0.94 5.64
CA THR A 143 6.17 -0.41 4.82
C THR A 143 4.86 -0.99 5.33
N VAL A 144 3.88 -0.12 5.52
CA VAL A 144 2.55 -0.49 6.04
C VAL A 144 1.49 0.09 5.12
N ILE A 145 0.49 -0.72 4.79
CA ILE A 145 -0.75 -0.27 4.14
C ILE A 145 -1.90 -0.68 5.04
N LEU A 146 -2.68 0.31 5.44
CA LEU A 146 -3.92 0.12 6.19
C LEU A 146 -5.08 0.55 5.30
N SER A 147 -5.99 -0.37 5.01
CA SER A 147 -7.22 -0.05 4.27
C SER A 147 -8.44 -0.17 5.17
N VAL A 148 -9.31 0.83 5.06
CA VAL A 148 -10.58 0.91 5.77
C VAL A 148 -11.71 0.73 4.75
N THR A 149 -12.48 -0.34 4.89
CA THR A 149 -13.65 -0.61 4.04
C THR A 149 -14.92 0.00 4.65
N GLU A 150 -15.97 0.15 3.84
CA GLU A 150 -17.28 0.59 4.35
C GLU A 150 -17.83 -0.34 5.44
N GLU A 151 -17.54 -1.64 5.36
CA GLU A 151 -17.95 -2.62 6.37
C GLU A 151 -17.29 -2.35 7.74
N LEU A 152 -16.01 -1.98 7.73
CA LEU A 152 -15.28 -1.57 8.93
C LEU A 152 -15.82 -0.26 9.52
N VAL A 153 -16.13 0.70 8.65
CA VAL A 153 -16.75 1.96 9.07
C VAL A 153 -18.08 1.69 9.76
N ALA A 154 -18.93 0.84 9.17
CA ALA A 154 -20.22 0.47 9.75
C ALA A 154 -20.06 -0.19 11.13
N LYS A 155 -19.11 -1.11 11.31
CA LYS A 155 -18.81 -1.76 12.59
C LYS A 155 -18.33 -0.76 13.65
N ASN A 156 -17.37 0.10 13.32
CA ASN A 156 -16.85 1.10 14.26
C ASN A 156 -17.88 2.18 14.62
N CYS A 157 -18.71 2.62 13.65
CA CYS A 157 -19.75 3.62 13.91
C CYS A 157 -20.91 3.02 14.73
N SER A 158 -21.23 1.74 14.55
CA SER A 158 -22.24 1.06 15.39
C SER A 158 -21.81 1.00 16.86
N LEU A 159 -20.52 0.78 17.15
CA LEU A 159 -19.96 0.79 18.50
C LEU A 159 -19.96 2.19 19.14
N ALA A 160 -19.72 3.25 18.35
CA ALA A 160 -19.80 4.63 18.83
C ALA A 160 -21.25 5.10 19.08
N SER A 161 -22.23 4.53 18.34
CA SER A 161 -23.66 4.88 18.48
C SER A 161 -24.30 4.40 19.78
N VAL A 162 -23.65 3.50 20.54
CA VAL A 162 -24.14 3.07 21.87
C VAL A 162 -24.12 4.23 22.89
N ALA A 163 -23.44 5.35 22.59
CA ALA A 163 -23.38 6.54 23.43
C ALA A 163 -24.34 7.68 23.03
N CYS A 164 -25.13 7.57 21.94
CA CYS A 164 -26.06 8.63 21.49
C CYS A 164 -27.35 8.03 20.88
N PRO A 165 -28.56 8.53 21.22
CA PRO A 165 -29.81 7.93 20.76
C PRO A 165 -29.99 8.03 19.25
N ALA A 166 -30.57 6.97 18.69
CA ALA A 166 -30.85 6.77 17.29
C ALA A 166 -31.60 7.94 16.63
N ASN A 167 -30.96 8.60 15.66
CA ASN A 167 -31.63 9.00 14.43
C ASN A 167 -30.61 9.26 13.32
N VAL A 168 -30.97 8.93 12.07
CA VAL A 168 -30.24 9.20 10.82
C VAL A 168 -29.11 8.20 10.46
N MET A 169 -29.45 6.93 10.22
CA MET A 169 -28.71 6.16 9.21
C MET A 169 -29.23 6.54 7.82
N SER A 170 -28.73 7.66 7.28
CA SER A 170 -28.84 7.92 5.85
C SER A 170 -27.69 7.19 5.13
N LYS A 171 -28.03 6.18 4.32
CA LYS A 171 -27.10 5.57 3.37
C LYS A 171 -26.69 6.64 2.35
N GLY A 172 -25.55 7.29 2.51
CA GLY A 172 -25.00 8.11 1.43
C GLY A 172 -23.98 9.17 1.80
N LEU A 173 -23.89 9.60 3.05
CA LEU A 173 -22.95 10.66 3.47
C LEU A 173 -22.13 10.21 4.68
N VAL A 174 -20.80 10.17 4.50
CA VAL A 174 -19.87 10.04 5.62
C VAL A 174 -19.80 11.40 6.30
N GLU A 175 -20.29 11.47 7.54
CA GLU A 175 -20.22 12.68 8.34
C GLU A 175 -18.79 12.97 8.79
N LYS A 176 -18.49 14.24 9.06
CA LYS A 176 -17.16 14.67 9.53
C LYS A 176 -16.72 13.91 10.78
N GLU A 177 -17.65 13.67 11.70
CA GLU A 177 -17.45 12.92 12.93
C GLU A 177 -17.03 11.47 12.67
N GLN A 178 -17.64 10.81 11.68
CA GLN A 178 -17.25 9.46 11.27
C GLN A 178 -15.82 9.44 10.73
N VAL A 179 -15.43 10.44 9.96
CA VAL A 179 -14.05 10.57 9.46
C VAL A 179 -13.06 10.80 10.59
N ILE A 180 -13.41 11.58 11.62
CA ILE A 180 -12.57 11.75 12.81
C ILE A 180 -12.36 10.41 13.52
N LEU A 181 -13.42 9.61 13.68
CA LEU A 181 -13.32 8.27 14.27
C LEU A 181 -12.43 7.34 13.43
N ILE A 182 -12.60 7.35 12.11
CA ILE A 182 -11.76 6.58 11.17
C ILE A 182 -10.29 7.03 11.28
N ALA A 183 -10.04 8.34 11.30
CA ALA A 183 -8.68 8.89 11.41
C ALA A 183 -8.02 8.44 12.73
N ARG A 184 -8.72 8.55 13.88
CA ARG A 184 -8.24 8.07 15.18
C ARG A 184 -7.94 6.58 15.16
N PHE A 185 -8.84 5.79 14.58
CA PHE A 185 -8.63 4.37 14.40
C PHE A 185 -7.36 4.10 13.57
N CYS A 186 -7.20 4.76 12.44
CA CYS A 186 -6.02 4.58 11.57
C CYS A 186 -4.72 4.94 12.27
N ILE A 187 -4.66 6.13 12.90
CA ILE A 187 -3.46 6.62 13.57
C ILE A 187 -3.09 5.72 14.76
N SER A 188 -4.06 5.31 15.59
CA SER A 188 -3.79 4.40 16.70
C SER A 188 -3.25 3.04 16.25
N ARG A 189 -3.74 2.51 15.12
CA ARG A 189 -3.24 1.25 14.56
C ARG A 189 -1.83 1.41 14.01
N LEU A 190 -1.55 2.50 13.32
CA LEU A 190 -0.20 2.79 12.81
C LEU A 190 0.79 3.00 13.95
N ASP A 191 0.41 3.72 14.99
CA ASP A 191 1.24 3.95 16.18
C ASP A 191 1.64 2.63 16.87
N LYS A 192 0.67 1.73 17.04
CA LYS A 192 0.92 0.38 17.54
C LYS A 192 1.94 -0.38 16.67
N ILE A 193 1.83 -0.30 15.34
CA ILE A 193 2.74 -0.99 14.44
C ILE A 193 4.15 -0.39 14.49
N LEU A 194 4.25 0.94 14.56
CA LEU A 194 5.54 1.63 14.69
C LEU A 194 6.24 1.15 15.96
N SER A 195 5.56 1.24 17.11
CA SER A 195 6.11 0.83 18.41
C SER A 195 6.48 -0.66 18.46
N GLU A 196 5.65 -1.57 17.94
CA GLU A 196 5.95 -3.01 17.85
C GLU A 196 7.21 -3.32 17.02
N ASN A 197 7.55 -2.44 16.07
CA ASN A 197 8.71 -2.60 15.19
C ASN A 197 9.90 -1.70 15.60
N ASN A 198 9.84 -1.06 16.78
CA ASN A 198 10.83 -0.12 17.29
C ASN A 198 11.05 1.11 16.38
N PHE A 199 9.98 1.57 15.74
CA PHE A 199 9.93 2.85 15.03
C PHE A 199 9.09 3.85 15.81
N SER A 200 9.34 5.12 15.52
CA SER A 200 8.56 6.27 15.95
C SER A 200 7.95 6.98 14.74
N TRP A 201 7.10 7.98 14.99
CA TRP A 201 6.56 8.82 13.93
C TRP A 201 7.63 9.71 13.28
N ASP A 202 8.72 10.02 13.98
CA ASP A 202 9.85 10.79 13.44
C ASP A 202 10.65 9.98 12.39
N ASP A 203 10.53 8.65 12.42
CA ASP A 203 11.18 7.76 11.45
C ASP A 203 10.41 7.65 10.12
N ILE A 204 9.24 8.29 10.00
CA ILE A 204 8.39 8.19 8.83
C ILE A 204 8.96 9.00 7.66
N MET A 205 9.46 8.27 6.66
CA MET A 205 9.97 8.87 5.41
C MET A 205 8.88 9.15 4.38
N ASN A 206 7.74 8.44 4.44
CA ASN A 206 6.63 8.65 3.50
C ASN A 206 5.30 8.25 4.11
N PHE A 207 4.42 9.23 4.33
CA PHE A 207 3.02 9.01 4.68
C PHE A 207 2.13 9.45 3.53
N ARG A 208 1.21 8.58 3.09
CA ARG A 208 0.25 8.88 2.02
C ARG A 208 -1.13 8.44 2.44
N LEU A 209 -2.10 9.34 2.29
CA LEU A 209 -3.51 9.08 2.51
C LEU A 209 -4.20 8.95 1.16
N TYR A 210 -4.88 7.82 0.93
CA TYR A 210 -5.77 7.61 -0.20
C TYR A 210 -7.20 7.58 0.32
N PHE A 211 -8.09 8.33 -0.34
CA PHE A 211 -9.50 8.40 0.03
C PHE A 211 -10.36 8.37 -1.24
N ALA A 212 -11.55 7.84 -1.12
CA ALA A 212 -12.46 7.71 -2.26
C ALA A 212 -12.99 9.09 -2.67
N SER A 213 -13.02 9.37 -3.98
CA SER A 213 -13.46 10.66 -4.54
C SER A 213 -14.94 10.96 -4.31
N ASN A 214 -15.74 9.94 -4.01
CA ASN A 214 -17.16 10.06 -3.67
C ASN A 214 -17.40 10.51 -2.22
N LEU A 215 -16.36 10.62 -1.39
CA LEU A 215 -16.48 11.24 -0.08
C LEU A 215 -16.69 12.74 -0.30
N ASN A 216 -17.88 13.24 0.06
CA ASN A 216 -18.25 14.65 -0.05
C ASN A 216 -17.54 15.53 0.99
N ILE A 217 -16.23 15.34 1.14
CA ILE A 217 -15.37 15.99 2.13
C ILE A 217 -14.19 16.57 1.38
N SER A 218 -13.94 17.87 1.59
CA SER A 218 -12.82 18.53 0.94
C SER A 218 -11.48 17.96 1.42
N HIS A 219 -10.48 17.98 0.54
CA HIS A 219 -9.10 17.64 0.88
C HIS A 219 -8.58 18.45 2.09
N GLY A 220 -8.91 19.75 2.16
CA GLY A 220 -8.52 20.61 3.28
C GLY A 220 -9.12 20.15 4.61
N THR A 221 -10.38 19.72 4.60
CA THR A 221 -11.04 19.15 5.78
C THR A 221 -10.40 17.84 6.21
N LEU A 222 -10.12 16.92 5.27
CA LEU A 222 -9.45 15.65 5.57
C LEU A 222 -8.05 15.88 6.15
N SER A 223 -7.27 16.77 5.52
CA SER A 223 -5.93 17.13 5.97
C SER A 223 -5.96 17.71 7.39
N ALA A 224 -6.90 18.60 7.69
CA ALA A 224 -7.06 19.18 9.02
C ALA A 224 -7.42 18.10 10.06
N ILE A 225 -8.34 17.19 9.75
CA ILE A 225 -8.73 16.09 10.64
C ILE A 225 -7.53 15.20 10.98
N PHE A 226 -6.82 14.71 9.96
CA PHE A 226 -5.67 13.82 10.19
C PHE A 226 -4.54 14.53 10.93
N SER A 227 -4.31 15.82 10.66
CA SER A 227 -3.30 16.62 11.36
C SER A 227 -3.66 16.79 12.84
N ASP A 228 -4.92 17.14 13.15
CA ASP A 228 -5.38 17.29 14.54
C ASP A 228 -5.30 15.96 15.31
N VAL A 229 -5.75 14.86 14.70
CA VAL A 229 -5.65 13.52 15.31
C VAL A 229 -4.20 13.13 15.57
N LEU A 230 -3.30 13.39 14.63
CA LEU A 230 -1.87 13.12 14.79
C LEU A 230 -1.27 13.96 15.93
N MET A 231 -1.57 15.27 15.99
CA MET A 231 -1.05 16.15 17.03
C MET A 231 -1.56 15.78 18.43
N ASN A 232 -2.80 15.29 18.53
CA ASN A 232 -3.36 14.83 19.79
C ASN A 232 -2.76 13.51 20.29
N LEU A 233 -2.06 12.75 19.44
CA LEU A 233 -1.32 11.55 19.85
C LEU A 233 -0.05 11.90 20.65
N PHE A 234 0.55 13.06 20.39
CA PHE A 234 1.79 13.51 21.03
C PHE A 234 1.59 14.42 22.26
N ARG A 235 0.34 14.58 22.72
CA ARG A 235 0.00 15.32 23.94
C ARG A 235 -0.20 14.36 25.10
#